data_AF-A0A1Q5XWK0-F1
#
_entry.id   AF-A0A1Q5XWK0-F1
#
_cell.length_a   1.000
_cell.length_b   1.000
_cell.length_c   1.000
_cell.angle_alpha   90.00
_cell.angle_beta   90.00
_cell.angle_gamma   90.00
#
_symmetry.space_group_name_H-M   'P 1'
#
loop_
_entity.id
_entity.type
_entity.pdbx_description
1 polymer ?
#
loop_
_entity_poly.entity_id
_entity_poly.type
_entity_poly.pdbx_seq_one_letter_code
_entity_poly.pdbx_strand_id
1 'polypeptide(L)'
;MTRTAFVTGANKGIGFEIARQLGEAGWKVLLGARSLERGKEAASELTIQGLDVEFLQIDMTNLDSIEQAAVTLRNNYSDVTLLINNAGMPGAFSSSFSDTREEHLRNAFEVNFFGTFRLNQHLFPLIKENEGTIVNVSTDMASLHFMQSSEYALNAFDYNSSKTANNAMTVAMAIELKNSKAQVFAVTPGFTKTDLNGNAEGGKSKEDGAAIIVGYATDGKRHNGEFLDANGIYAW
;
A
#
# COMPACT_ATOMS: atom_id res chain seq x y z
N MET A 1 -13.86 -3.71 20.91
CA MET A 1 -13.37 -4.80 20.04
C MET A 1 -12.06 -4.34 19.44
N THR A 2 -11.03 -5.17 19.48
CA THR A 2 -9.77 -4.93 18.77
C THR A 2 -10.06 -4.91 17.27
N ARG A 3 -9.49 -3.95 16.55
CA ARG A 3 -9.63 -3.85 15.09
C ARG A 3 -8.40 -4.47 14.45
N THR A 4 -8.61 -5.27 13.40
CA THR A 4 -7.51 -5.98 12.71
C THR A 4 -7.18 -5.30 11.38
N ALA A 5 -5.89 -5.04 11.17
CA ALA A 5 -5.33 -4.48 9.93
C ALA A 5 -4.40 -5.49 9.23
N PHE A 6 -4.42 -5.53 7.91
CA PHE A 6 -3.46 -6.27 7.10
C PHE A 6 -2.63 -5.30 6.26
N VAL A 7 -1.30 -5.38 6.38
CA VAL A 7 -0.34 -4.48 5.70
C VAL A 7 0.59 -5.31 4.82
N THR A 8 0.57 -5.10 3.51
CA THR A 8 1.48 -5.82 2.59
C THR A 8 2.86 -5.14 2.49
N GLY A 9 3.92 -5.93 2.27
CA GLY A 9 5.28 -5.40 2.14
C GLY A 9 5.81 -4.77 3.43
N ALA A 10 5.42 -5.31 4.57
CA ALA A 10 5.60 -4.69 5.88
C ALA A 10 6.83 -5.18 6.66
N ASN A 11 7.71 -5.97 6.04
CA ASN A 11 8.95 -6.42 6.70
C ASN A 11 10.07 -5.36 6.73
N LYS A 12 9.88 -4.19 6.11
CA LYS A 12 10.83 -3.07 6.12
C LYS A 12 10.18 -1.78 5.60
N GLY A 13 10.91 -0.68 5.68
CA GLY A 13 10.54 0.56 4.99
C GLY A 13 9.27 1.18 5.58
N ILE A 14 8.48 1.82 4.72
CA ILE A 14 7.22 2.46 5.12
C ILE A 14 6.23 1.43 5.66
N GLY A 15 6.16 0.23 5.08
CA GLY A 15 5.24 -0.82 5.53
C GLY A 15 5.50 -1.28 6.97
N PHE A 16 6.77 -1.36 7.37
CA PHE A 16 7.14 -1.69 8.76
C PHE A 16 6.68 -0.60 9.73
N GLU A 17 6.92 0.67 9.37
CA GLU A 17 6.50 1.81 10.19
C GLU A 17 4.97 1.95 10.26
N ILE A 18 4.26 1.63 9.18
CA ILE A 18 2.80 1.53 9.18
C ILE A 18 2.35 0.47 10.19
N ALA A 19 2.96 -0.72 10.15
CA ALA A 19 2.62 -1.81 11.07
C ALA A 19 2.90 -1.42 12.54
N ARG A 20 4.04 -0.80 12.81
CA ARG A 20 4.40 -0.29 14.14
C ARG A 20 3.39 0.74 14.64
N GLN A 21 3.11 1.79 13.86
CA GLN A 21 2.23 2.87 14.26
C GLN A 21 0.77 2.43 14.42
N LEU A 22 0.29 1.48 13.60
CA LEU A 22 -1.03 0.86 13.82
C LEU A 22 -1.07 0.05 15.11
N GLY A 23 -0.02 -0.73 15.39
CA GLY A 23 0.12 -1.47 16.65
C GLY A 23 0.11 -0.54 17.86
N GLU A 24 0.84 0.58 17.81
CA GLU A 24 0.84 1.62 18.86
C GLU A 24 -0.54 2.27 19.03
N ALA A 25 -1.32 2.38 17.96
CA ALA A 25 -2.71 2.82 17.99
C ALA A 25 -3.70 1.73 18.46
N GLY A 26 -3.22 0.57 18.91
CA GLY A 26 -4.03 -0.51 19.49
C GLY A 26 -4.69 -1.43 18.46
N TRP A 27 -4.22 -1.43 17.22
CA TRP A 27 -4.67 -2.39 16.21
C TRP A 27 -3.92 -3.71 16.37
N LYS A 28 -4.62 -4.82 16.07
CA LYS A 28 -3.95 -6.06 15.72
C LYS A 28 -3.46 -5.93 14.28
N VAL A 29 -2.17 -6.22 14.02
CA VAL A 29 -1.58 -6.08 12.69
C VAL A 29 -1.12 -7.42 12.14
N LEU A 30 -1.65 -7.77 10.98
CA LEU A 30 -1.14 -8.85 10.14
C LEU A 30 -0.07 -8.26 9.21
N LEU A 31 1.19 -8.59 9.49
CA LEU A 31 2.37 -8.13 8.77
C LEU A 31 2.60 -9.04 7.56
N GLY A 32 2.24 -8.54 6.37
CA GLY A 32 2.40 -9.23 5.10
C GLY A 32 3.80 -9.07 4.52
N ALA A 33 4.49 -10.17 4.23
CA ALA A 33 5.76 -10.13 3.47
C ALA A 33 6.04 -11.41 2.68
N ARG A 34 6.82 -11.28 1.59
CA ARG A 34 7.19 -12.43 0.73
C ARG A 34 8.18 -13.38 1.39
N SER A 35 9.14 -12.82 2.13
CA SER A 35 10.23 -13.57 2.77
C SER A 35 9.77 -14.03 4.13
N LEU A 36 9.75 -15.35 4.34
CA LEU A 36 9.41 -15.98 5.60
C LEU A 36 10.33 -15.52 6.75
N GLU A 37 11.65 -15.51 6.50
CA GLU A 37 12.67 -15.13 7.48
C GLU A 37 12.50 -13.66 7.89
N ARG A 38 12.62 -12.73 6.93
CA ARG A 38 12.52 -11.28 7.20
C ARG A 38 11.16 -10.87 7.76
N GLY A 39 10.09 -11.54 7.32
CA GLY A 39 8.74 -11.29 7.83
C GLY A 39 8.59 -11.70 9.30
N LYS A 40 9.11 -12.87 9.68
CA LYS A 40 9.12 -13.32 11.08
C LYS A 40 9.99 -12.45 11.98
N GLU A 41 11.17 -12.05 11.50
CA GLU A 41 12.05 -11.13 12.23
C GLU A 41 11.35 -9.80 12.50
N ALA A 42 10.77 -9.18 11.46
CA ALA A 42 10.04 -7.92 11.59
C ALA A 42 8.84 -8.02 12.54
N ALA A 43 8.05 -9.09 12.45
CA ALA A 43 6.94 -9.29 13.38
C ALA A 43 7.44 -9.46 14.83
N SER A 44 8.49 -10.26 15.03
CA SER A 44 9.09 -10.47 16.35
C SER A 44 9.63 -9.17 16.95
N GLU A 45 10.24 -8.30 16.15
CA GLU A 45 10.74 -7.00 16.59
C GLU A 45 9.61 -6.13 17.16
N LEU A 46 8.45 -6.11 16.50
CA LEU A 46 7.28 -5.36 16.95
C LEU A 46 6.60 -6.02 18.16
N THR A 47 6.54 -7.35 18.21
CA THR A 47 6.00 -8.08 19.38
C THR A 47 6.85 -7.85 20.64
N ILE A 48 8.17 -7.76 20.52
CA ILE A 48 9.07 -7.43 21.65
C ILE A 48 8.78 -6.03 22.21
N GLN A 49 8.30 -5.12 21.39
CA GLN A 49 7.85 -3.78 21.80
C GLN A 49 6.45 -3.79 22.45
N GLY A 50 5.82 -4.97 22.60
CA GLY A 50 4.50 -5.13 23.20
C GLY A 50 3.33 -4.94 22.24
N LEU A 51 3.59 -4.91 20.92
CA LEU A 51 2.56 -4.73 19.90
C LEU A 51 1.93 -6.07 19.47
N ASP A 52 0.63 -6.09 19.20
CA ASP A 52 -0.11 -7.27 18.70
C ASP A 52 0.09 -7.41 17.19
N VAL A 53 1.20 -8.05 16.80
CA VAL A 53 1.60 -8.24 15.41
C VAL A 53 1.80 -9.73 15.11
N GLU A 54 1.21 -10.21 14.02
CA GLU A 54 1.41 -11.55 13.50
C GLU A 54 1.91 -11.51 12.06
N PHE A 55 2.86 -12.39 11.72
CA PHE A 55 3.35 -12.51 10.34
C PHE A 55 2.39 -13.33 9.47
N LEU A 56 2.07 -12.84 8.28
CA LEU A 56 1.37 -13.57 7.23
C LEU A 56 2.19 -13.56 5.93
N GLN A 57 2.55 -14.73 5.42
CA GLN A 57 3.33 -14.80 4.18
C GLN A 57 2.47 -14.42 2.97
N ILE A 58 2.96 -13.50 2.15
CA ILE A 58 2.32 -13.12 0.88
C ILE A 58 3.37 -12.62 -0.12
N ASP A 59 3.41 -13.24 -1.29
CA ASP A 59 4.19 -12.76 -2.44
C ASP A 59 3.25 -12.20 -3.52
N MET A 60 3.36 -10.89 -3.74
CA MET A 60 2.48 -10.17 -4.68
C MET A 60 2.69 -10.57 -6.14
N THR A 61 3.79 -11.26 -6.48
CA THR A 61 4.03 -11.80 -7.83
C THR A 61 3.49 -13.23 -8.02
N ASN A 62 2.92 -13.85 -6.99
CA ASN A 62 2.49 -15.24 -7.01
C ASN A 62 1.00 -15.36 -6.65
N LEU A 63 0.18 -15.78 -7.62
CA LEU A 63 -1.26 -15.93 -7.44
C LEU A 63 -1.60 -16.92 -6.32
N ASP A 64 -0.97 -18.10 -6.29
CA ASP A 64 -1.24 -19.11 -5.26
C ASP A 64 -0.92 -18.58 -3.86
N SER A 65 0.15 -17.77 -3.73
CA SER A 65 0.49 -17.12 -2.46
C SER A 65 -0.57 -16.11 -2.02
N ILE A 66 -1.10 -15.31 -2.96
CA ILE A 66 -2.18 -14.35 -2.70
C ILE A 66 -3.46 -15.08 -2.30
N GLU A 67 -3.82 -16.14 -3.02
CA GLU A 67 -5.01 -16.95 -2.74
C GLU A 67 -4.95 -17.59 -1.35
N GLN A 68 -3.79 -18.18 -1.00
CA GLN A 68 -3.56 -18.76 0.32
C GLN A 68 -3.67 -17.71 1.42
N ALA A 69 -3.01 -16.56 1.27
CA ALA A 69 -3.09 -15.47 2.24
C ALA A 69 -4.54 -14.98 2.42
N ALA A 70 -5.30 -14.85 1.34
CA ALA A 70 -6.70 -14.43 1.40
C ALA A 70 -7.61 -15.48 2.04
N VAL A 71 -7.37 -16.77 1.82
CA VAL A 71 -8.06 -17.86 2.53
C VAL A 71 -7.77 -17.79 4.03
N THR A 72 -6.51 -17.60 4.42
CA THR A 72 -6.12 -17.44 5.83
C THR A 72 -6.84 -16.25 6.46
N LEU A 73 -6.87 -15.10 5.78
CA LEU A 73 -7.57 -13.90 6.26
C LEU A 73 -9.06 -14.16 6.46
N ARG A 74 -9.75 -14.73 5.48
CA ARG A 74 -11.20 -15.01 5.59
C ARG A 74 -11.54 -16.02 6.68
N ASN A 75 -10.70 -17.04 6.89
CA ASN A 75 -11.00 -18.12 7.82
C ASN A 75 -10.60 -17.80 9.27
N ASN A 76 -9.48 -17.10 9.46
CA ASN A 76 -8.88 -16.91 10.79
C ASN A 76 -8.97 -15.47 11.30
N TYR A 77 -9.18 -14.50 10.40
CA TYR A 77 -9.18 -13.07 10.69
C TYR A 77 -10.36 -12.39 9.98
N SER A 78 -11.56 -12.95 10.15
CA SER A 78 -12.78 -12.43 9.54
C SER A 78 -13.18 -11.03 10.05
N ASP A 79 -12.50 -10.52 11.07
CA ASP A 79 -12.64 -9.19 11.66
C ASP A 79 -11.72 -8.13 11.04
N VAL A 80 -10.96 -8.47 9.99
CA VAL A 80 -10.10 -7.52 9.27
C VAL A 80 -10.97 -6.39 8.70
N THR A 81 -10.67 -5.16 9.12
CA THR A 81 -11.40 -3.94 8.75
C THR A 81 -10.51 -2.93 8.05
N LEU A 82 -9.19 -3.15 8.01
CA LEU A 82 -8.24 -2.27 7.34
C LEU A 82 -7.27 -3.09 6.47
N LEU A 83 -7.24 -2.81 5.17
CA LEU A 83 -6.25 -3.34 4.24
C LEU A 83 -5.36 -2.20 3.77
N ILE A 84 -4.05 -2.32 3.97
CA ILE A 84 -3.06 -1.37 3.43
C ILE A 84 -2.21 -2.08 2.38
N ASN A 85 -2.49 -1.77 1.12
CA ASN A 85 -1.71 -2.20 -0.02
C ASN A 85 -0.44 -1.35 -0.15
N ASN A 86 0.55 -1.64 0.68
CA ASN A 86 1.85 -0.94 0.71
C ASN A 86 2.92 -1.61 -0.15
N ALA A 87 2.86 -2.93 -0.36
CA ALA A 87 3.85 -3.63 -1.17
C ALA A 87 4.03 -2.96 -2.53
N GLY A 88 5.29 -2.72 -2.89
CA GLY A 88 5.62 -2.05 -4.13
C GLY A 88 7.02 -2.42 -4.61
N MET A 89 7.19 -2.43 -5.92
CA MET A 89 8.47 -2.57 -6.59
C MET A 89 8.87 -1.22 -7.21
N PRO A 90 10.14 -0.81 -7.05
CA PRO A 90 10.65 0.29 -7.85
C PRO A 90 10.62 -0.11 -9.33
N GLY A 91 10.45 0.89 -10.19
CA GLY A 91 10.85 0.76 -11.58
C GLY A 91 12.38 0.71 -11.69
N ALA A 92 12.90 0.53 -12.90
CA ALA A 92 14.31 0.75 -13.20
C ALA A 92 14.70 2.23 -13.15
N PHE A 93 13.73 3.15 -12.99
CA PHE A 93 13.94 4.60 -13.02
C PHE A 93 14.71 5.01 -14.28
N SER A 94 14.27 4.49 -15.43
CA SER A 94 14.84 4.85 -16.73
C SER A 94 14.83 6.36 -16.93
N SER A 95 15.88 6.88 -17.57
CA SER A 95 16.06 8.31 -17.81
C SER A 95 15.07 8.90 -18.81
N SER A 96 14.35 8.06 -19.57
CA SER A 96 13.36 8.51 -20.55
C SER A 96 12.37 7.41 -20.93
N PHE A 97 11.25 7.81 -21.53
CA PHE A 97 10.31 6.89 -22.17
C PHE A 97 11.01 5.98 -23.20
N SER A 98 11.85 6.57 -24.06
CA SER A 98 12.54 5.87 -25.15
C SER A 98 13.53 4.81 -24.65
N ASP A 99 14.08 4.97 -23.45
CA ASP A 99 15.02 4.02 -22.84
C ASP A 99 14.31 2.98 -21.94
N THR A 100 13.00 3.09 -21.76
CA THR A 100 12.26 2.17 -20.88
C THR A 100 12.13 0.80 -21.53
N ARG A 101 12.67 -0.23 -20.88
CA ARG A 101 12.58 -1.62 -21.33
C ARG A 101 11.27 -2.24 -20.86
N GLU A 102 10.62 -3.02 -21.72
CA GLU A 102 9.36 -3.71 -21.42
C GLU A 102 9.44 -4.59 -20.17
N GLU A 103 10.58 -5.23 -19.91
CA GLU A 103 10.77 -6.04 -18.71
C GLU A 103 10.61 -5.23 -17.41
N HIS A 104 11.04 -3.96 -17.40
CA HIS A 104 10.92 -3.10 -16.22
C HIS A 104 9.47 -2.69 -15.99
N LEU A 105 8.73 -2.42 -17.07
CA LEU A 105 7.28 -2.22 -17.04
C LEU A 105 6.58 -3.46 -16.48
N ARG A 106 6.86 -4.65 -17.01
CA ARG A 106 6.26 -5.90 -16.53
C ARG A 106 6.52 -6.12 -15.05
N ASN A 107 7.77 -5.93 -14.59
CA ASN A 107 8.13 -6.10 -13.19
C ASN A 107 7.43 -5.10 -12.27
N ALA A 108 7.35 -3.82 -12.66
CA ALA A 108 6.65 -2.80 -11.90
C ALA A 108 5.14 -3.11 -11.81
N PHE A 109 4.51 -3.43 -12.94
CA PHE A 109 3.08 -3.77 -13.00
C PHE A 109 2.72 -5.04 -12.24
N GLU A 110 3.60 -6.05 -12.25
CA GLU A 110 3.32 -7.33 -11.58
C GLU A 110 3.03 -7.13 -10.09
N VAL A 111 3.82 -6.29 -9.40
CA VAL A 111 3.60 -6.01 -7.97
C VAL A 111 2.65 -4.83 -7.77
N ASN A 112 2.93 -3.68 -8.40
CA ASN A 112 2.24 -2.43 -8.10
C ASN A 112 0.78 -2.39 -8.56
N PHE A 113 0.42 -3.26 -9.52
CA PHE A 113 -0.93 -3.33 -10.08
C PHE A 113 -1.52 -4.74 -10.00
N PHE A 114 -0.96 -5.74 -10.69
CA PHE A 114 -1.58 -7.06 -10.78
C PHE A 114 -1.67 -7.79 -9.44
N GLY A 115 -0.60 -7.77 -8.64
CA GLY A 115 -0.62 -8.31 -7.28
C GLY A 115 -1.66 -7.61 -6.41
N THR A 116 -1.67 -6.28 -6.41
CA THR A 116 -2.65 -5.47 -5.66
C THR A 116 -4.08 -5.74 -6.11
N PHE A 117 -4.31 -5.84 -7.43
CA PHE A 117 -5.60 -6.18 -8.02
C PHE A 117 -6.10 -7.55 -7.55
N ARG A 118 -5.27 -8.58 -7.66
CA ARG A 118 -5.63 -9.95 -7.25
C ARG A 118 -5.98 -9.99 -5.75
N LEU A 119 -5.14 -9.37 -4.91
CA LEU A 119 -5.39 -9.32 -3.47
C LEU A 119 -6.69 -8.58 -3.15
N ASN A 120 -6.92 -7.42 -3.77
CA ASN A 120 -8.17 -6.68 -3.63
C ASN A 120 -9.35 -7.53 -4.08
N GLN A 121 -9.29 -8.23 -5.22
CA GLN A 121 -10.38 -9.11 -5.66
C GLN A 121 -10.77 -10.15 -4.60
N HIS A 122 -9.80 -10.75 -3.92
CA HIS A 122 -10.07 -11.77 -2.91
C HIS A 122 -10.52 -11.23 -1.54
N LEU A 123 -10.11 -10.02 -1.17
CA LEU A 123 -10.42 -9.42 0.13
C LEU A 123 -11.54 -8.39 0.09
N PHE A 124 -11.88 -7.87 -1.08
CA PHE A 124 -12.90 -6.83 -1.24
C PHE A 124 -14.26 -7.24 -0.66
N PRO A 125 -14.77 -8.47 -0.84
CA PRO A 125 -16.02 -8.89 -0.19
C PRO A 125 -15.94 -8.81 1.34
N LEU A 126 -14.84 -9.28 1.94
CA LEU A 126 -14.62 -9.25 3.38
C LEU A 126 -14.56 -7.81 3.92
N ILE A 127 -13.76 -6.95 3.28
CA ILE A 127 -13.63 -5.54 3.70
C ILE A 127 -14.97 -4.81 3.54
N LYS A 128 -15.73 -5.08 2.47
CA LYS A 128 -17.04 -4.49 2.22
C LYS A 128 -18.07 -4.90 3.27
N GLU A 129 -18.11 -6.19 3.61
CA GLU A 129 -18.99 -6.74 4.66
C GLU A 129 -18.69 -6.12 6.03
N ASN A 130 -17.40 -5.93 6.34
CA ASN A 130 -16.95 -5.36 7.59
C ASN A 130 -17.03 -3.83 7.66
N GLU A 131 -17.64 -3.16 6.66
CA GLU A 131 -17.69 -1.69 6.55
C GLU A 131 -16.28 -1.05 6.64
N GLY A 132 -15.26 -1.78 6.16
CA GLY A 132 -13.85 -1.47 6.35
C GLY A 132 -13.23 -0.52 5.32
N THR A 133 -11.91 -0.34 5.43
CA THR A 133 -11.14 0.60 4.61
C THR A 133 -10.02 -0.12 3.85
N ILE A 134 -9.89 0.20 2.56
CA ILE A 134 -8.74 -0.18 1.73
C ILE A 134 -7.92 1.07 1.44
N VAL A 135 -6.63 1.04 1.78
CA VAL A 135 -5.67 2.11 1.46
C VAL A 135 -4.68 1.59 0.45
N ASN A 136 -4.66 2.19 -0.73
CA ASN A 136 -3.69 1.91 -1.77
C ASN A 136 -2.54 2.91 -1.66
N VAL A 137 -1.36 2.46 -1.24
CA VAL A 137 -0.19 3.35 -1.15
C VAL A 137 0.31 3.64 -2.57
N SER A 138 0.22 4.91 -2.96
CA SER A 138 0.58 5.42 -4.28
C SER A 138 1.78 6.38 -4.20
N THR A 139 2.01 7.14 -5.25
CA THR A 139 3.08 8.16 -5.34
C THR A 139 2.50 9.39 -5.99
N ASP A 140 2.94 10.55 -5.53
CA ASP A 140 2.78 11.84 -6.19
C ASP A 140 3.12 11.78 -7.70
N MET A 141 4.14 11.01 -8.09
CA MET A 141 4.51 10.75 -9.50
C MET A 141 3.45 10.02 -10.34
N ALA A 142 2.35 9.56 -9.75
CA ALA A 142 1.26 8.86 -10.44
C ALA A 142 0.12 9.80 -10.89
N SER A 143 0.20 11.09 -10.56
CA SER A 143 -0.76 12.11 -10.97
C SER A 143 -0.53 12.53 -12.41
N LEU A 144 -1.48 12.23 -13.30
CA LEU A 144 -1.45 12.73 -14.67
C LEU A 144 -1.61 14.24 -14.72
N HIS A 145 -2.36 14.84 -13.79
CA HIS A 145 -2.47 16.29 -13.65
C HIS A 145 -1.08 16.94 -13.49
N PHE A 146 -0.27 16.45 -12.57
CA PHE A 146 1.05 17.03 -12.33
C PHE A 146 2.13 16.51 -13.30
N MET A 147 2.01 15.30 -13.84
CA MET A 147 2.90 14.83 -14.92
C MET A 147 2.79 15.71 -16.18
N GLN A 148 1.66 16.40 -16.40
CA GLN A 148 1.50 17.35 -17.49
C GLN A 148 2.11 18.72 -17.19
N SER A 149 2.44 19.03 -15.94
CA SER A 149 3.09 20.29 -15.58
C SER A 149 4.61 20.19 -15.77
N SER A 150 5.24 21.30 -16.15
CA SER A 150 6.71 21.39 -16.32
C SER A 150 7.49 21.30 -15.01
N GLU A 151 6.81 21.15 -13.87
CA GLU A 151 7.41 21.16 -12.52
C GLU A 151 7.78 19.76 -12.01
N TYR A 152 7.43 18.69 -12.75
CA TYR A 152 7.76 17.32 -12.34
C TYR A 152 9.17 16.90 -12.75
N ALA A 153 10.03 16.64 -11.75
CA ALA A 153 11.46 16.45 -11.94
C ALA A 153 11.90 15.03 -12.33
N LEU A 154 11.04 14.00 -12.24
CA LEU A 154 11.42 12.62 -12.53
C LEU A 154 10.38 11.85 -13.35
N ASN A 155 10.73 11.53 -14.60
CA ASN A 155 9.94 10.70 -15.49
C ASN A 155 10.33 9.22 -15.37
N ALA A 156 9.97 8.59 -14.25
CA ALA A 156 10.13 7.15 -14.04
C ALA A 156 8.94 6.38 -14.64
N PHE A 157 8.85 6.36 -15.98
CA PHE A 157 7.64 5.94 -16.70
C PHE A 157 7.11 4.57 -16.25
N ASP A 158 7.99 3.60 -16.04
CA ASP A 158 7.63 2.25 -15.58
C ASP A 158 6.95 2.24 -14.20
N TYR A 159 7.51 2.97 -13.24
CA TYR A 159 6.95 3.11 -11.90
C TYR A 159 5.69 3.97 -11.91
N ASN A 160 5.75 5.16 -12.53
CA ASN A 160 4.66 6.14 -12.57
C ASN A 160 3.41 5.51 -13.19
N SER A 161 3.53 4.90 -14.37
CA SER A 161 2.40 4.28 -15.07
C SER A 161 1.77 3.13 -14.27
N SER A 162 2.58 2.31 -13.58
CA SER A 162 2.07 1.23 -12.72
C SER A 162 1.26 1.77 -11.54
N LYS A 163 1.67 2.90 -10.94
CA LYS A 163 0.97 3.56 -9.85
C LYS A 163 -0.23 4.39 -10.33
N THR A 164 -0.19 4.94 -11.54
CA THR A 164 -1.36 5.54 -12.19
C THR A 164 -2.45 4.49 -12.46
N ALA A 165 -2.07 3.28 -12.89
CA ALA A 165 -3.02 2.16 -13.02
C ALA A 165 -3.64 1.76 -11.67
N ASN A 166 -2.85 1.75 -10.59
CA ASN A 166 -3.35 1.55 -9.23
C ASN A 166 -4.34 2.65 -8.79
N ASN A 167 -4.06 3.91 -9.14
CA ASN A 167 -4.98 5.03 -8.92
C ASN A 167 -6.31 4.84 -9.67
N ALA A 168 -6.28 4.40 -10.94
CA ALA A 168 -7.49 4.09 -11.69
C ALA A 168 -8.30 2.96 -11.04
N MET A 169 -7.64 1.91 -10.53
CA MET A 169 -8.27 0.83 -9.77
C MET A 169 -8.95 1.34 -8.49
N THR A 170 -8.30 2.24 -7.74
CA THR A 170 -8.90 2.91 -6.56
C THR A 170 -10.23 3.57 -6.91
N VAL A 171 -10.28 4.36 -8.00
CA VAL A 171 -11.52 5.02 -8.44
C VAL A 171 -12.58 4.01 -8.86
N ALA A 172 -12.20 2.95 -9.60
CA ALA A 172 -13.13 1.90 -10.01
C ALA A 172 -13.78 1.19 -8.83
N MET A 173 -13.00 0.80 -7.82
CA MET A 173 -13.51 0.19 -6.59
C MET A 173 -14.38 1.18 -5.78
N ALA A 174 -14.00 2.45 -5.72
CA ALA A 174 -14.75 3.49 -5.02
C ALA A 174 -16.15 3.73 -5.60
N ILE A 175 -16.32 3.55 -6.91
CA ILE A 175 -17.64 3.61 -7.59
C ILE A 175 -18.55 2.49 -7.05
N GLU A 176 -18.04 1.28 -6.89
CA GLU A 176 -18.82 0.16 -6.34
C GLU A 176 -19.19 0.41 -4.86
N LEU A 177 -18.31 1.07 -4.11
CA LEU A 177 -18.52 1.40 -2.70
C LEU A 177 -19.33 2.69 -2.47
N LYS A 178 -19.87 3.33 -3.52
CA LYS A 178 -20.55 4.64 -3.41
C LYS A 178 -21.65 4.69 -2.34
N ASN A 179 -22.41 3.61 -2.19
CA ASN A 179 -23.52 3.50 -1.24
C ASN A 179 -23.18 2.61 -0.03
N SER A 180 -21.89 2.31 0.20
CA SER A 180 -21.40 1.54 1.34
C SER A 180 -20.72 2.45 2.38
N LYS A 181 -20.66 1.98 3.63
CA LYS A 181 -19.77 2.58 4.65
C LYS A 181 -18.31 2.16 4.45
N ALA A 182 -18.07 1.03 3.79
CA ALA A 182 -16.73 0.68 3.37
C ALA A 182 -16.20 1.70 2.37
N GLN A 183 -14.88 1.85 2.32
CA GLN A 183 -14.22 2.83 1.46
C GLN A 183 -12.89 2.32 0.93
N VAL A 184 -12.46 2.94 -0.17
CA VAL A 184 -11.12 2.77 -0.74
C VAL A 184 -10.57 4.10 -1.18
N PHE A 185 -9.29 4.37 -0.89
CA PHE A 185 -8.63 5.60 -1.31
C PHE A 185 -7.12 5.36 -1.51
N ALA A 186 -6.49 6.30 -2.20
CA ALA A 186 -5.05 6.30 -2.42
C ALA A 186 -4.37 7.32 -1.50
N VAL A 187 -3.17 7.02 -1.04
CA VAL A 187 -2.34 7.97 -0.27
C VAL A 187 -0.92 7.91 -0.80
N THR A 188 -0.31 9.06 -1.05
CA THR A 188 1.13 9.14 -1.25
C THR A 188 1.82 9.48 0.07
N PRO A 189 2.89 8.75 0.44
CA PRO A 189 3.74 9.17 1.53
C PRO A 189 4.60 10.36 1.13
N GLY A 190 4.59 10.81 -0.13
CA GLY A 190 5.55 11.74 -0.71
C GLY A 190 7.00 11.21 -0.67
N PHE A 191 7.96 12.07 -1.02
CA PHE A 191 9.37 11.67 -1.10
C PHE A 191 9.93 11.23 0.27
N THR A 192 10.16 9.92 0.41
CA THR A 192 10.52 9.25 1.67
C THR A 192 11.75 8.38 1.47
N LYS A 193 12.72 8.43 2.39
CA LYS A 193 13.95 7.65 2.33
C LYS A 193 13.67 6.18 2.57
N THR A 194 13.87 5.35 1.54
CA THR A 194 13.64 3.91 1.63
C THR A 194 14.63 3.14 0.76
N ASP A 195 14.73 1.83 0.99
CA ASP A 195 15.49 0.96 0.10
C ASP A 195 14.97 0.98 -1.35
N LEU A 196 13.69 1.34 -1.56
CA LEU A 196 13.07 1.41 -2.89
C LEU A 196 13.75 2.47 -3.76
N ASN A 197 14.19 3.59 -3.18
CA ASN A 197 14.89 4.67 -3.87
C ASN A 197 16.37 4.78 -3.46
N GLY A 198 16.96 3.72 -2.92
CA GLY A 198 18.36 3.71 -2.49
C GLY A 198 18.68 4.69 -1.35
N ASN A 199 17.69 5.04 -0.53
CA ASN A 199 17.79 6.06 0.53
C ASN A 199 18.22 7.44 -0.01
N ALA A 200 17.66 7.84 -1.15
CA ALA A 200 17.94 9.11 -1.81
C ALA A 200 17.85 10.33 -0.85
N GLU A 201 18.79 11.26 -1.00
CA GLU A 201 18.84 12.48 -0.19
C GLU A 201 17.63 13.39 -0.43
N GLY A 202 17.28 14.21 0.55
CA GLY A 202 16.13 15.12 0.50
C GLY A 202 14.78 14.51 0.87
N GLY A 203 14.66 13.18 0.95
CA GLY A 203 13.45 12.51 1.43
C GLY A 203 13.29 12.61 2.96
N LYS A 204 12.03 12.59 3.43
CA LYS A 204 11.71 12.47 4.87
C LYS A 204 11.92 11.07 5.41
N SER A 205 11.76 10.92 6.72
CA SER A 205 11.90 9.63 7.42
C SER A 205 10.77 8.65 7.06
N LYS A 206 11.00 7.35 7.31
CA LYS A 206 9.99 6.30 7.04
C LYS A 206 8.80 6.46 7.97
N GLU A 207 9.08 6.90 9.19
CA GLU A 207 8.17 7.23 10.27
C GLU A 207 7.21 8.34 9.83
N ASP A 208 7.74 9.45 9.29
CA ASP A 208 6.93 10.57 8.79
C ASP A 208 6.09 10.16 7.56
N GLY A 209 6.66 9.36 6.66
CA GLY A 209 5.94 8.84 5.49
C GLY A 209 4.78 7.91 5.89
N ALA A 210 4.99 7.04 6.87
CA ALA A 210 3.97 6.17 7.42
C ALA A 210 2.89 6.94 8.20
N ALA A 211 3.26 7.99 8.93
CA ALA A 211 2.33 8.81 9.71
C ALA A 211 1.23 9.44 8.84
N ILE A 212 1.54 9.83 7.60
CA ILE A 212 0.53 10.34 6.65
C ILE A 212 -0.49 9.23 6.34
N ILE A 213 -0.02 8.03 6.04
CA ILE A 213 -0.87 6.89 5.65
C ILE A 213 -1.73 6.44 6.83
N VAL A 214 -1.12 6.25 8.01
CA VAL A 214 -1.83 5.84 9.23
C VAL A 214 -2.81 6.91 9.69
N GLY A 215 -2.45 8.18 9.56
CA GLY A 215 -3.33 9.32 9.84
C GLY A 215 -4.64 9.22 9.06
N TYR A 216 -4.58 9.13 7.72
CA TYR A 216 -5.80 8.98 6.91
C TYR A 216 -6.51 7.63 7.11
N ALA A 217 -5.77 6.55 7.37
CA ALA A 217 -6.38 5.24 7.61
C ALA A 217 -7.21 5.19 8.91
N THR A 218 -6.97 6.12 9.85
CA THR A 218 -7.53 6.06 11.22
C THR A 218 -8.28 7.31 11.67
N ASP A 219 -8.40 8.35 10.84
CA ASP A 219 -9.02 9.63 11.23
C ASP A 219 -10.57 9.60 11.35
N GLY A 220 -11.19 8.48 10.94
CA GLY A 220 -12.63 8.28 11.00
C GLY A 220 -13.43 9.04 9.95
N LYS A 221 -12.77 9.67 8.96
CA LYS A 221 -13.43 10.35 7.85
C LYS A 221 -13.59 9.43 6.64
N ARG A 222 -14.47 9.85 5.74
CA ARG A 222 -14.76 9.13 4.50
C ARG A 222 -14.01 9.77 3.34
N HIS A 223 -12.98 9.09 2.85
CA HIS A 223 -12.09 9.47 1.76
C HIS A 223 -12.34 8.69 0.47
N ASN A 224 -13.44 7.93 0.38
CA ASN A 224 -13.70 7.00 -0.72
C ASN A 224 -13.52 7.64 -2.12
N GLY A 225 -12.55 7.14 -2.87
CA GLY A 225 -12.19 7.60 -4.21
C GLY A 225 -11.32 8.85 -4.23
N GLU A 226 -10.70 9.24 -3.10
CA GLU A 226 -9.73 10.33 -3.00
C GLU A 226 -8.28 9.83 -3.13
N PHE A 227 -7.39 10.74 -3.52
CA PHE A 227 -5.95 10.56 -3.52
C PHE A 227 -5.38 11.67 -2.64
N LEU A 228 -4.57 11.29 -1.66
CA LEU A 228 -4.22 12.16 -0.55
C LEU A 228 -2.70 12.27 -0.40
N ASP A 229 -2.23 13.45 -0.03
CA ASP A 229 -0.85 13.72 0.40
C ASP A 229 -0.85 14.33 1.82
N ALA A 230 0.30 14.84 2.29
CA ALA A 230 0.39 15.47 3.61
C ALA A 230 -0.50 16.72 3.79
N ASN A 231 -1.00 17.32 2.70
CA ASN A 231 -1.73 18.58 2.67
C ASN A 231 -3.23 18.40 2.37
N GLY A 232 -3.70 17.18 2.12
CA GLY A 232 -5.10 16.90 1.78
C GLY A 232 -5.26 16.22 0.43
N ILE A 233 -6.29 16.62 -0.32
CA ILE A 233 -6.61 16.04 -1.62
C ILE A 233 -5.53 16.44 -2.63
N TYR A 234 -4.90 15.44 -3.21
CA TYR A 234 -3.94 15.55 -4.28
C TYR A 234 -4.64 15.36 -5.64
N ALA A 235 -4.36 16.24 -6.59
CA ALA A 235 -4.92 16.14 -7.93
C ALA A 235 -4.34 14.93 -8.68
N TRP A 236 -5.14 14.30 -9.55
CA TRP A 236 -4.81 13.07 -10.28
C TRP A 236 -4.84 13.35 -11.78
#